data_AF-A0A9P8CST8-F1
#
_entry.id   AF-A0A9P8CST8-F1
#
_cell.length_a   1.000
_cell.length_b   1.000
_cell.length_c   1.000
_cell.angle_alpha   90.00
_cell.angle_beta   90.00
_cell.angle_gamma   90.00
#
_symmetry.space_group_name_H-M   'P 1'
#
loop_
_entity.id
_entity.type
_entity.pdbx_description
1 polymer ?
#
loop_
_entity_poly.entity_id
_entity_poly.type
_entity_poly.pdbx_seq_one_letter_code
_entity_poly.pdbx_strand_id
1 'polypeptide(L)'
;MEQTKALNALEPFLALSKSATSPRAAIDLIRQATSAPNTFLFAELLQTQPIASLASSPDADAKAAHALLRIFSHGTYESYTSTPGLPSLSDAQTVKLRQLSLLSLARDRDNLAYGVLQQKLGLDTHREVEELVITAIYAGLINGTLDPARQTVQVTSIAPLRDLAPGAVPQLAATLKVWSERCTTTLGGLEAQITQIRQQAATRHAEENKAKAKLDKAISEVDEKDLAINRAQDAFLRPKNWQQRAQNMESQGGELMEVDEPLGMDDQQMRRSKRKW
;
A
#
# COMPACT_ATOMS: atom_id res chain seq x y z
N MET A 1 -8.38 -14.99 -12.77
CA MET A 1 -8.61 -16.38 -13.20
C MET A 1 -9.47 -17.16 -12.20
N GLU A 2 -9.27 -17.00 -10.89
CA GLU A 2 -10.12 -17.70 -9.90
C GLU A 2 -11.58 -17.23 -9.88
N GLN A 3 -11.82 -15.92 -10.04
CA GLN A 3 -13.20 -15.39 -10.12
C GLN A 3 -13.97 -15.91 -11.33
N THR A 4 -13.33 -15.99 -12.50
CA THR A 4 -13.94 -16.57 -13.71
C THR A 4 -14.23 -18.07 -13.55
N LYS A 5 -13.35 -18.80 -12.85
CA LYS A 5 -13.57 -20.22 -12.54
C LYS A 5 -14.78 -20.41 -11.63
N ALA A 6 -14.92 -19.57 -10.60
CA ALA A 6 -16.05 -19.61 -9.69
C ALA A 6 -17.38 -19.24 -10.38
N LEU A 7 -17.36 -18.26 -11.30
CA LEU A 7 -18.52 -17.89 -12.11
C LEU A 7 -18.93 -19.02 -13.07
N ASN A 8 -17.97 -19.65 -13.75
CA ASN A 8 -18.25 -20.79 -14.63
C ASN A 8 -18.81 -21.99 -13.84
N ALA A 9 -18.37 -22.19 -12.60
CA ALA A 9 -18.92 -23.23 -11.72
C ALA A 9 -20.34 -22.91 -11.22
N LEU A 10 -20.75 -21.63 -11.24
CA LEU A 10 -22.07 -21.17 -10.83
C LEU A 10 -23.10 -21.17 -11.98
N GLU A 11 -22.66 -20.97 -13.21
CA GLU A 11 -23.52 -20.88 -14.40
C GLU A 11 -24.52 -22.06 -14.53
N PRO A 12 -24.14 -23.34 -14.34
CA PRO A 12 -25.09 -24.45 -14.40
C PRO A 12 -26.19 -24.36 -13.32
N PHE A 13 -25.85 -23.88 -12.13
CA PHE A 13 -26.81 -23.72 -11.03
C PHE A 13 -27.77 -22.55 -11.28
N LEU A 14 -27.31 -21.48 -11.95
CA LEU A 14 -28.21 -20.42 -12.40
C LEU A 14 -29.14 -20.85 -13.53
N ALA A 15 -28.67 -21.73 -14.42
CA ALA A 15 -29.53 -22.30 -15.45
C ALA A 15 -30.61 -23.20 -14.83
N LEU A 16 -30.23 -24.04 -13.87
CA LEU A 16 -31.15 -24.92 -13.15
C LEU A 16 -32.13 -24.15 -12.25
N SER A 17 -31.73 -23.01 -11.70
CA SER A 17 -32.63 -22.23 -10.84
C SER A 17 -33.80 -21.65 -11.63
N LYS A 18 -33.61 -21.33 -12.91
CA LYS A 18 -34.70 -20.87 -13.80
C LYS A 18 -35.75 -21.94 -14.09
N SER A 19 -35.38 -23.21 -14.09
CA SER A 19 -36.29 -24.34 -14.32
C SER A 19 -36.83 -24.96 -13.01
N ALA A 20 -36.24 -24.63 -11.86
CA ALA A 20 -36.66 -25.10 -10.55
C ALA A 20 -37.90 -24.33 -10.04
N THR A 21 -39.08 -24.75 -10.49
CA THR A 21 -40.37 -24.18 -10.05
C THR A 21 -40.90 -24.74 -8.74
N SER A 22 -40.35 -25.86 -8.24
CA SER A 22 -40.79 -26.47 -6.98
C SER A 22 -39.88 -26.10 -5.80
N PRO A 23 -40.43 -25.93 -4.58
CA PRO A 23 -39.63 -25.56 -3.40
C PRO A 23 -38.60 -26.64 -3.04
N ARG A 24 -38.93 -27.93 -3.26
CA ARG A 24 -38.00 -29.04 -3.06
C ARG A 24 -36.82 -28.99 -4.03
N ALA A 25 -37.07 -28.72 -5.32
CA ALA A 25 -36.00 -28.57 -6.30
C ALA A 25 -35.07 -27.41 -5.96
N ALA A 26 -35.62 -26.30 -5.42
CA ALA A 26 -34.80 -25.17 -4.98
C ALA A 26 -33.94 -25.51 -3.74
N ILE A 27 -34.47 -26.28 -2.78
CA ILE A 27 -33.69 -26.79 -1.63
C ILE A 27 -32.56 -27.72 -2.10
N ASP A 28 -32.85 -28.65 -3.02
CA ASP A 28 -31.83 -29.54 -3.58
C ASP A 28 -30.77 -28.78 -4.37
N LEU A 29 -31.16 -27.74 -5.10
CA LEU A 29 -30.23 -26.86 -5.80
C LEU A 29 -29.31 -26.13 -4.82
N ILE A 30 -29.84 -25.58 -3.72
CA ILE A 30 -29.03 -24.96 -2.66
C ILE A 30 -28.03 -25.97 -2.09
N ARG A 31 -28.47 -27.20 -1.81
CA ARG A 31 -27.60 -28.26 -1.28
C ARG A 31 -26.49 -28.63 -2.26
N GLN A 32 -26.80 -28.74 -3.55
CA GLN A 32 -25.81 -29.03 -4.59
C GLN A 32 -24.84 -27.86 -4.78
N ALA A 33 -25.34 -26.62 -4.88
CA ALA A 33 -24.50 -25.44 -5.07
C ALA A 33 -23.55 -25.19 -3.89
N THR A 34 -24.03 -25.37 -2.66
CA THR A 34 -23.20 -25.23 -1.45
C THR A 34 -22.16 -26.34 -1.34
N SER A 35 -22.44 -27.55 -1.84
CA SER A 35 -21.48 -28.66 -1.85
C SER A 35 -20.50 -28.65 -3.04
N ALA A 36 -20.81 -27.94 -4.12
CA ALA A 36 -20.02 -27.97 -5.35
C ALA A 36 -18.62 -27.33 -5.19
N PRO A 37 -17.53 -27.94 -5.69
CA PRO A 37 -16.20 -27.35 -5.59
C PRO A 37 -16.10 -26.08 -6.46
N ASN A 38 -15.29 -25.11 -6.01
CA ASN A 38 -15.06 -23.81 -6.67
C ASN A 38 -16.27 -22.85 -6.73
N THR A 39 -17.46 -23.25 -6.28
CA THR A 39 -18.62 -22.35 -6.18
C THR A 39 -18.62 -21.61 -4.84
N PHE A 40 -18.09 -20.39 -4.82
CA PHE A 40 -17.97 -19.57 -3.59
C PHE A 40 -18.87 -18.32 -3.58
N LEU A 41 -19.41 -17.96 -4.74
CA LEU A 41 -20.35 -16.86 -4.91
C LEU A 41 -21.77 -17.42 -4.86
N PHE A 42 -22.65 -16.78 -4.11
CA PHE A 42 -24.05 -17.19 -3.95
C PHE A 42 -25.02 -16.02 -4.06
N ALA A 43 -24.53 -14.78 -4.15
CA ALA A 43 -25.37 -13.58 -4.26
C ALA A 43 -26.32 -13.65 -5.47
N GLU A 44 -25.82 -14.06 -6.63
CA GLU A 44 -26.63 -14.21 -7.85
C GLU A 44 -27.71 -15.28 -7.69
N LEU A 45 -27.35 -16.40 -7.02
CA LEU A 45 -28.28 -17.48 -6.75
C LEU A 45 -29.41 -17.01 -5.82
N LEU A 46 -29.07 -16.24 -4.79
CA LEU A 46 -30.02 -15.71 -3.80
C LEU A 46 -30.99 -14.69 -4.41
N GLN A 47 -30.56 -13.93 -5.42
CA GLN A 47 -31.40 -12.97 -6.14
C GLN A 47 -32.41 -13.62 -7.09
N THR A 48 -32.27 -14.91 -7.40
CA THR A 48 -33.22 -15.59 -8.30
C THR A 48 -34.59 -15.75 -7.64
N GLN A 49 -35.66 -15.47 -8.41
CA GLN A 49 -37.04 -15.48 -7.92
C GLN A 49 -37.45 -16.77 -7.20
N PRO A 50 -37.10 -17.98 -7.68
CA PRO A 50 -37.49 -19.24 -7.02
C PRO A 50 -36.83 -19.46 -5.66
N ILE A 51 -35.67 -18.84 -5.42
CA ILE A 51 -34.94 -18.95 -4.15
C ILE A 51 -35.37 -17.85 -3.19
N ALA A 52 -35.59 -16.63 -3.70
CA ALA A 52 -36.13 -15.53 -2.91
C ALA A 52 -37.54 -15.85 -2.36
N SER A 53 -38.37 -16.59 -3.12
CA SER A 53 -39.69 -16.99 -2.67
C SER A 53 -39.67 -18.02 -1.52
N LEU A 54 -38.58 -18.78 -1.35
CA LEU A 54 -38.43 -19.73 -0.23
C LEU A 54 -38.44 -19.05 1.13
N ALA A 55 -37.98 -17.80 1.21
CA ALA A 55 -38.02 -17.01 2.45
C ALA A 55 -39.46 -16.80 2.97
N SER A 56 -40.41 -16.70 2.04
CA SER A 56 -41.84 -16.48 2.33
C SER A 56 -42.64 -17.77 2.40
N SER A 57 -42.03 -18.93 2.13
CA SER A 57 -42.72 -20.23 2.11
C SER A 57 -43.20 -20.64 3.52
N PRO A 58 -44.37 -21.28 3.66
CA PRO A 58 -44.83 -21.82 4.95
C PRO A 58 -43.95 -22.97 5.47
N ASP A 59 -43.21 -23.66 4.59
CA ASP A 59 -42.36 -24.79 4.97
C ASP A 59 -41.13 -24.33 5.77
N ALA A 60 -40.96 -24.90 6.97
CA ALA A 60 -39.82 -24.60 7.84
C ALA A 60 -38.49 -24.96 7.19
N ASP A 61 -38.42 -26.09 6.46
CA ASP A 61 -37.21 -26.56 5.78
C ASP A 61 -36.78 -25.62 4.65
N ALA A 62 -37.74 -25.05 3.91
CA ALA A 62 -37.46 -24.08 2.84
C ALA A 62 -36.87 -22.78 3.41
N LYS A 63 -37.42 -22.28 4.52
CA LYS A 63 -36.90 -21.12 5.24
C LYS A 63 -35.50 -21.38 5.80
N ALA A 64 -35.28 -22.56 6.36
CA ALA A 64 -33.99 -22.95 6.91
C ALA A 64 -32.92 -23.07 5.81
N ALA A 65 -33.25 -23.64 4.64
CA ALA A 65 -32.36 -23.69 3.49
C ALA A 65 -32.02 -22.30 2.93
N HIS A 66 -33.00 -21.39 2.86
CA HIS A 66 -32.76 -20.00 2.46
C HIS A 66 -31.87 -19.27 3.47
N ALA A 67 -32.12 -19.43 4.78
CA ALA A 67 -31.27 -18.88 5.83
C ALA A 67 -29.84 -19.44 5.76
N LEU A 68 -29.68 -20.72 5.43
CA LEU A 68 -28.38 -21.33 5.21
C LEU A 68 -27.64 -20.66 4.04
N LEU A 69 -28.28 -20.53 2.87
CA LEU A 69 -27.68 -19.86 1.72
C LEU A 69 -27.27 -18.41 2.06
N ARG A 70 -28.09 -17.73 2.84
CA ARG A 70 -27.79 -16.39 3.35
C ARG A 70 -26.49 -16.37 4.18
N ILE A 71 -26.31 -17.34 5.08
CA ILE A 71 -25.07 -17.50 5.86
C ILE A 71 -23.88 -17.82 4.96
N PHE A 72 -24.03 -18.65 3.94
CA PHE A 72 -22.95 -18.91 2.97
C PHE A 72 -22.54 -17.68 2.17
N SER A 73 -23.49 -16.79 1.84
CA SER A 73 -23.16 -15.55 1.12
C SER A 73 -22.38 -14.55 2.00
N HIS A 74 -22.91 -14.18 3.17
CA HIS A 74 -22.34 -13.10 3.99
C HIS A 74 -22.04 -13.45 5.44
N GLY A 75 -22.52 -14.58 5.95
CA GLY A 75 -22.35 -15.01 7.35
C GLY A 75 -21.02 -15.74 7.64
N THR A 76 -20.83 -16.12 8.89
CA THR A 76 -19.66 -16.88 9.36
C THR A 76 -20.08 -18.23 9.95
N TYR A 77 -19.10 -19.09 10.21
CA TYR A 77 -19.31 -20.36 10.92
C TYR A 77 -19.90 -20.15 12.32
N GLU A 78 -19.50 -19.09 13.02
CA GLU A 78 -20.14 -18.66 14.28
C GLU A 78 -21.61 -18.28 14.08
N SER A 79 -21.96 -17.67 12.95
CA SER A 79 -23.36 -17.34 12.62
C SER A 79 -24.20 -18.60 12.41
N TYR A 80 -23.61 -19.64 11.81
CA TYR A 80 -24.26 -20.94 11.63
C TYR A 80 -24.52 -21.63 12.98
N THR A 81 -23.52 -21.70 13.84
CA THR A 81 -23.65 -22.34 15.16
C THR A 81 -24.59 -21.58 16.10
N SER A 82 -24.69 -20.26 15.96
CA SER A 82 -25.57 -19.42 16.80
C SER A 82 -27.03 -19.43 16.36
N THR A 83 -27.33 -19.85 15.13
CA THR A 83 -28.70 -19.80 14.59
C THR A 83 -29.39 -21.16 14.77
N PRO A 84 -30.43 -21.27 15.61
CA PRO A 84 -31.16 -22.52 15.81
C PRO A 84 -32.04 -22.86 14.60
N GLY A 85 -32.24 -24.16 14.33
CA GLY A 85 -33.19 -24.64 13.31
C GLY A 85 -32.65 -24.71 11.88
N LEU A 86 -31.33 -24.66 11.69
CA LEU A 86 -30.68 -24.88 10.40
C LEU A 86 -30.53 -26.38 10.07
N PRO A 87 -30.53 -26.76 8.79
CA PRO A 87 -30.26 -28.14 8.39
C PRO A 87 -28.82 -28.54 8.72
N SER A 88 -28.62 -29.84 8.94
CA SER A 88 -27.29 -30.42 9.16
C SER A 88 -26.42 -30.25 7.91
N LEU A 89 -25.21 -29.71 8.08
CA LEU A 89 -24.25 -29.56 7.00
C LEU A 89 -23.59 -30.89 6.64
N SER A 90 -23.27 -31.06 5.35
CA SER A 90 -22.32 -32.09 4.91
C SER A 90 -20.88 -31.68 5.24
N ASP A 91 -19.95 -32.64 5.24
CA ASP A 91 -18.53 -32.38 5.48
C ASP A 91 -17.97 -31.36 4.47
N ALA A 92 -18.33 -31.51 3.19
CA ALA A 92 -17.93 -30.59 2.13
C ALA A 92 -18.47 -29.17 2.35
N GLN A 93 -19.73 -29.04 2.77
CA GLN A 93 -20.34 -27.75 3.09
C GLN A 93 -19.68 -27.10 4.31
N THR A 94 -19.35 -27.89 5.33
CA THR A 94 -18.70 -27.42 6.55
C THR A 94 -17.31 -26.86 6.25
N VAL A 95 -16.50 -27.59 5.48
CA VAL A 95 -15.18 -27.12 5.04
C VAL A 95 -15.32 -25.82 4.25
N LYS A 96 -16.26 -25.74 3.29
CA LYS A 96 -16.48 -24.51 2.52
C LYS A 96 -16.91 -23.34 3.41
N LEU A 97 -17.83 -23.55 4.35
CA LEU A 97 -18.28 -22.48 5.24
C LEU A 97 -17.14 -21.96 6.12
N ARG A 98 -16.27 -22.86 6.59
CA ARG A 98 -15.07 -22.48 7.34
C ARG A 98 -14.05 -21.75 6.46
N GLN A 99 -13.84 -22.18 5.21
CA GLN A 99 -13.00 -21.46 4.23
C GLN A 99 -13.53 -20.06 3.92
N LEU A 100 -14.84 -19.92 3.69
CA LEU A 100 -15.48 -18.62 3.50
C LEU A 100 -15.33 -17.76 4.76
N SER A 101 -15.52 -18.33 5.94
CA SER A 101 -15.33 -17.64 7.21
C SER A 101 -13.90 -17.13 7.38
N LEU A 102 -12.91 -17.96 7.04
CA LEU A 102 -11.50 -17.57 7.01
C LEU A 102 -11.27 -16.35 6.11
N LEU A 103 -11.93 -16.25 4.95
CA LEU A 103 -11.84 -15.06 4.09
C LEU A 103 -12.33 -13.76 4.74
N SER A 104 -13.35 -13.82 5.60
CA SER A 104 -13.77 -12.62 6.35
C SER A 104 -12.86 -12.31 7.51
N LEU A 105 -12.36 -13.34 8.20
CA LEU A 105 -11.41 -13.15 9.29
C LEU A 105 -10.10 -12.57 8.79
N ALA A 106 -9.65 -12.98 7.59
CA ALA A 106 -8.44 -12.48 6.96
C ALA A 106 -8.48 -10.99 6.59
N ARG A 107 -9.64 -10.32 6.66
CA ARG A 107 -9.73 -8.86 6.50
C ARG A 107 -8.99 -8.11 7.61
N ASP A 108 -8.97 -8.66 8.82
CA ASP A 108 -8.27 -8.08 9.97
C ASP A 108 -7.09 -8.96 10.37
N ARG A 109 -5.90 -8.36 10.45
CA ARG A 109 -4.67 -9.11 10.76
C ARG A 109 -4.67 -9.73 12.15
N ASP A 110 -5.35 -9.11 13.11
CA ASP A 110 -5.41 -9.59 14.50
C ASP A 110 -6.21 -10.90 14.62
N ASN A 111 -7.09 -11.19 13.66
CA ASN A 111 -7.88 -12.42 13.63
C ASN A 111 -7.09 -13.63 13.08
N LEU A 112 -5.84 -13.45 12.62
CA LEU A 112 -5.05 -14.50 11.96
C LEU A 112 -4.16 -15.31 12.92
N ALA A 113 -4.28 -15.10 14.23
CA ALA A 113 -3.66 -15.94 15.24
C ALA A 113 -4.39 -17.29 15.35
N TYR A 114 -3.64 -18.39 15.56
CA TYR A 114 -4.21 -19.73 15.54
C TYR A 114 -5.31 -19.92 16.59
N GLY A 115 -5.16 -19.37 17.79
CA GLY A 115 -6.18 -19.46 18.84
C GLY A 115 -7.50 -18.79 18.47
N VAL A 116 -7.44 -17.63 17.79
CA VAL A 116 -8.64 -16.92 17.30
C VAL A 116 -9.30 -17.72 16.18
N LEU A 117 -8.50 -18.26 15.25
CA LEU A 117 -9.01 -19.08 14.16
C LEU A 117 -9.66 -20.38 14.68
N GLN A 118 -9.08 -21.03 15.70
CA GLN A 118 -9.67 -22.21 16.34
C GLN A 118 -11.04 -21.91 16.93
N GLN A 119 -11.12 -20.84 17.73
CA GLN A 119 -12.37 -20.44 18.38
C GLN A 119 -13.46 -20.09 17.34
N LYS A 120 -13.12 -19.25 16.35
CA LYS A 120 -14.11 -18.75 15.38
C LYS A 120 -14.51 -19.77 14.32
N LEU A 121 -13.66 -20.75 14.02
CA LEU A 121 -13.94 -21.81 13.03
C LEU A 121 -14.41 -23.13 13.69
N GLY A 122 -14.41 -23.19 15.02
CA GLY A 122 -14.74 -24.39 15.79
C GLY A 122 -13.84 -25.57 15.44
N LEU A 123 -12.52 -25.34 15.50
CA LEU A 123 -11.49 -26.35 15.25
C LEU A 123 -10.79 -26.72 16.54
N ASP A 124 -10.56 -28.01 16.76
CA ASP A 124 -10.01 -28.52 18.02
C ASP A 124 -8.47 -28.52 18.01
N THR A 125 -7.86 -28.68 16.83
CA THR A 125 -6.40 -28.82 16.70
C THR A 125 -5.78 -27.74 15.82
N HIS A 126 -4.51 -27.39 16.09
CA HIS A 126 -3.73 -26.48 15.24
C HIS A 126 -3.54 -27.06 13.83
N ARG A 127 -3.41 -28.38 13.73
CA ARG A 127 -3.24 -29.09 12.46
C ARG A 127 -4.46 -28.90 11.54
N GLU A 128 -5.67 -28.93 12.07
CA GLU A 128 -6.87 -28.68 11.28
C GLU A 128 -6.93 -27.24 10.74
N VAL A 129 -6.45 -26.26 11.51
CA VAL A 129 -6.32 -24.88 11.02
C VAL A 129 -5.35 -24.82 9.85
N GLU A 130 -4.18 -25.45 9.99
CA GLU A 130 -3.17 -25.49 8.93
C GLU A 130 -3.71 -26.19 7.68
N GLU A 131 -4.36 -27.34 7.82
CA GLU A 131 -4.98 -28.07 6.70
C GLU A 131 -6.07 -27.23 6.01
N LEU A 132 -6.88 -26.51 6.78
CA LEU A 132 -7.90 -25.62 6.23
C LEU A 132 -7.28 -24.45 5.46
N VAL A 133 -6.23 -23.84 5.99
CA VAL A 133 -5.51 -22.74 5.32
C VAL A 133 -4.83 -23.26 4.05
N ILE A 134 -4.21 -24.43 4.10
CA ILE A 134 -3.58 -25.08 2.94
C ILE A 134 -4.62 -25.36 1.86
N THR A 135 -5.76 -25.95 2.21
CA THR A 135 -6.85 -26.18 1.23
C THR A 135 -7.42 -24.88 0.67
N ALA A 136 -7.50 -23.81 1.47
CA ALA A 136 -7.91 -22.49 0.99
C ALA A 136 -6.87 -21.88 0.01
N ILE A 137 -5.58 -22.09 0.24
CA ILE A 137 -4.51 -21.67 -0.68
C ILE A 137 -4.60 -22.45 -2.00
N TYR A 138 -4.77 -23.78 -1.94
CA TYR A 138 -4.94 -24.62 -3.14
C TYR A 138 -6.20 -24.28 -3.93
N ALA A 139 -7.27 -23.87 -3.25
CA ALA A 139 -8.49 -23.40 -3.89
C ALA A 139 -8.37 -21.97 -4.47
N GLY A 140 -7.22 -21.31 -4.28
CA GLY A 140 -6.97 -19.94 -4.77
C GLY A 140 -7.75 -18.86 -4.00
N LEU A 141 -8.25 -19.18 -2.80
CA LEU A 141 -9.02 -18.25 -1.97
C LEU A 141 -8.12 -17.22 -1.27
N ILE A 142 -6.96 -17.67 -0.81
CA ILE A 142 -5.99 -16.88 -0.04
C ILE A 142 -4.62 -17.11 -0.63
N ASN A 143 -3.82 -16.05 -0.73
CA ASN A 143 -2.38 -16.16 -0.96
C ASN A 143 -1.66 -15.71 0.30
N GLY A 144 -0.86 -16.58 0.89
CA GLY A 144 -0.22 -16.35 2.17
C GLY A 144 0.70 -17.49 2.57
N THR A 145 1.43 -17.28 3.66
CA THR A 145 2.32 -18.26 4.27
C THR A 145 1.86 -18.57 5.69
N LEU A 146 2.08 -19.81 6.12
CA LEU A 146 1.87 -20.20 7.50
C LEU A 146 3.16 -19.98 8.28
N ASP A 147 3.07 -19.40 9.47
CA ASP A 147 4.17 -19.31 10.44
C ASP A 147 3.79 -20.11 11.70
N PRO A 148 4.15 -21.42 11.77
CA PRO A 148 3.88 -22.25 12.92
C PRO A 148 4.63 -21.79 14.18
N ALA A 149 5.79 -21.15 14.04
CA ALA A 149 6.61 -20.71 15.17
C ALA A 149 5.97 -19.54 15.92
N ARG A 150 5.32 -18.62 15.18
CA ARG A 150 4.54 -17.52 15.76
C ARG A 150 3.07 -17.88 15.98
N GLN A 151 2.63 -19.07 15.54
CA GLN A 151 1.22 -19.48 15.53
C GLN A 151 0.31 -18.45 14.84
N THR A 152 0.77 -17.91 13.71
CA THR A 152 0.03 -16.91 12.92
C THR A 152 0.01 -17.28 11.44
N VAL A 153 -1.08 -16.90 10.76
CA VAL A 153 -1.17 -16.99 9.30
C VAL A 153 -0.86 -15.62 8.70
N GLN A 154 0.11 -15.55 7.80
CA GLN A 154 0.47 -14.32 7.10
C GLN A 154 -0.23 -14.28 5.75
N VAL A 155 -1.30 -13.48 5.65
CA VAL A 155 -2.07 -13.33 4.41
C VAL A 155 -1.55 -12.15 3.61
N THR A 156 -1.08 -12.44 2.38
CA THR A 156 -0.56 -11.45 1.42
C THR A 156 -1.68 -10.89 0.55
N SER A 157 -2.59 -11.75 0.07
CA SER A 157 -3.71 -11.34 -0.78
C SER A 157 -4.92 -12.24 -0.56
N ILE A 158 -6.10 -11.67 -0.77
CA ILE A 158 -7.39 -12.33 -0.60
C ILE A 158 -8.13 -12.29 -1.92
N ALA A 159 -8.64 -13.44 -2.38
CA ALA A 159 -9.43 -13.49 -3.60
C ALA A 159 -10.82 -12.84 -3.40
N PRO A 160 -11.35 -12.11 -4.41
CA PRO A 160 -12.66 -11.48 -4.36
C PRO A 160 -13.78 -12.51 -4.62
N LEU A 161 -13.79 -13.59 -3.84
CA LEU A 161 -14.68 -14.75 -4.01
C LEU A 161 -15.75 -14.84 -2.92
N ARG A 162 -15.90 -13.80 -2.10
CA ARG A 162 -16.92 -13.71 -1.07
C ARG A 162 -17.95 -12.64 -1.41
N ASP A 163 -19.22 -12.95 -1.17
CA ASP A 163 -20.32 -12.04 -1.48
C ASP A 163 -20.34 -10.82 -0.55
N LEU A 164 -20.85 -9.72 -1.10
CA LEU A 164 -21.11 -8.49 -0.36
C LEU A 164 -22.50 -8.56 0.27
N ALA A 165 -22.59 -8.18 1.54
CA ALA A 165 -23.89 -7.97 2.18
C ALA A 165 -24.65 -6.83 1.48
N PRO A 166 -25.99 -6.91 1.38
CA PRO A 166 -26.79 -5.82 0.83
C PRO A 166 -26.57 -4.55 1.65
N GLY A 167 -26.17 -3.46 1.00
CA GLY A 167 -25.85 -2.20 1.68
C GLY A 167 -24.40 -2.04 2.16
N ALA A 168 -23.48 -2.96 1.83
CA ALA A 168 -22.06 -2.82 2.15
C ALA A 168 -21.29 -1.81 1.26
N VAL A 169 -21.85 -1.46 0.09
CA VAL A 169 -21.19 -0.59 -0.91
C VAL A 169 -20.90 0.82 -0.37
N PRO A 170 -21.82 1.52 0.32
CA PRO A 170 -21.53 2.84 0.89
C PRO A 170 -20.40 2.82 1.92
N GLN A 171 -20.31 1.76 2.74
CA GLN A 171 -19.23 1.61 3.72
C GLN A 171 -17.88 1.42 3.02
N LEU A 172 -17.82 0.60 1.97
CA LEU A 172 -16.61 0.43 1.17
C LEU A 172 -16.17 1.75 0.49
N ALA A 173 -17.12 2.52 -0.03
CA ALA A 173 -16.83 3.83 -0.61
C ALA A 173 -16.29 4.82 0.46
N ALA A 174 -16.83 4.78 1.68
CA ALA A 174 -16.36 5.61 2.78
C ALA A 174 -14.93 5.26 3.21
N THR A 175 -14.60 3.97 3.35
CA THR A 175 -13.24 3.54 3.72
C THR A 175 -12.21 3.90 2.65
N LEU A 176 -12.56 3.77 1.37
CA LEU A 176 -11.69 4.20 0.25
C LEU A 176 -11.47 5.72 0.25
N LYS A 177 -12.50 6.51 0.56
CA LYS A 177 -12.36 7.98 0.69
C LYS A 177 -11.40 8.35 1.83
N VAL A 178 -11.58 7.75 3.00
CA VAL A 178 -10.68 7.96 4.16
C VAL A 178 -9.24 7.58 3.81
N TRP A 179 -9.04 6.48 3.08
CA TRP A 179 -7.71 6.07 2.66
C TRP A 179 -7.08 7.06 1.66
N SER A 180 -7.85 7.52 0.67
CA SER A 180 -7.42 8.55 -0.29
C SER A 180 -7.03 9.85 0.43
N GLU A 181 -7.85 10.30 1.37
CA GLU A 181 -7.58 11.50 2.19
C GLU A 181 -6.31 11.36 3.04
N ARG A 182 -6.05 10.16 3.59
CA ARG A 182 -4.78 9.89 4.29
C ARG A 182 -3.60 10.00 3.34
N CYS A 183 -3.70 9.43 2.13
CA CYS A 183 -2.64 9.54 1.12
C CYS A 183 -2.37 11.00 0.73
N THR A 184 -3.40 11.80 0.46
CA THR A 184 -3.23 13.22 0.12
C THR A 184 -2.66 14.02 1.28
N THR A 185 -3.08 13.75 2.52
CA THR A 185 -2.55 14.39 3.73
C THR A 185 -1.06 14.05 3.92
N THR A 186 -0.68 12.78 3.75
CA THR A 186 0.73 12.37 3.88
C THR A 186 1.61 12.98 2.78
N LEU A 187 1.11 13.05 1.53
CA LEU A 187 1.82 13.71 0.44
C LEU A 187 2.00 15.21 0.70
N GLY A 188 0.94 15.90 1.13
CA GLY A 188 1.02 17.31 1.49
C GLY A 188 1.98 17.56 2.67
N GLY A 189 2.02 16.66 3.65
CA GLY A 189 2.99 16.69 4.74
C GLY A 189 4.44 16.54 4.27
N LEU A 190 4.70 15.63 3.32
CA LEU A 190 6.01 15.45 2.72
C LEU A 190 6.43 16.67 1.88
N GLU A 191 5.50 17.25 1.12
CA GLU A 191 5.75 18.49 0.36
C GLU A 191 6.08 19.67 1.29
N ALA A 192 5.37 19.81 2.41
CA ALA A 192 5.66 20.82 3.42
C ALA A 192 7.06 20.62 4.05
N GLN A 193 7.44 19.38 4.35
CA GLN A 193 8.79 19.09 4.85
C GLN A 193 9.87 19.43 3.81
N ILE A 194 9.64 19.12 2.53
CA ILE A 194 10.57 19.46 1.45
C ILE A 194 10.74 20.99 1.33
N THR A 195 9.64 21.75 1.37
CA THR A 195 9.71 23.21 1.31
C THR A 195 10.40 23.81 2.53
N GLN A 196 10.14 23.29 3.72
CA GLN A 196 10.84 23.69 4.95
C GLN A 196 12.34 23.42 4.87
N ILE A 197 12.76 22.24 4.40
CA ILE A 197 14.18 21.90 4.22
C ILE A 197 14.83 22.83 3.19
N ARG A 198 14.15 23.11 2.07
CA ARG A 198 14.64 24.04 1.05
C ARG A 198 14.79 25.47 1.58
N GLN A 199 13.82 25.95 2.37
CA GLN A 199 13.90 27.26 3.00
C GLN A 199 15.04 27.33 4.01
N GLN A 200 15.18 26.32 4.88
CA GLN A 200 16.28 26.23 5.84
C GLN A 200 17.65 26.14 5.15
N ALA A 201 17.74 25.42 4.04
CA ALA A 201 18.97 25.37 3.23
C ALA A 201 19.27 26.74 2.60
N ALA A 202 18.26 27.43 2.08
CA ALA A 202 18.42 28.77 1.52
C ALA A 202 18.82 29.81 2.57
N THR A 203 18.25 29.77 3.78
CA THR A 203 18.64 30.67 4.88
C THR A 203 20.07 30.37 5.34
N ARG A 204 20.43 29.09 5.53
CA ARG A 204 21.80 28.69 5.87
C ARG A 204 22.80 29.14 4.81
N HIS A 205 22.50 28.92 3.53
CA HIS A 205 23.36 29.36 2.44
C HIS A 205 23.50 30.90 2.40
N ALA A 206 22.42 31.65 2.68
CA ALA A 206 22.48 33.11 2.76
C ALA A 206 23.30 33.59 3.97
N GLU A 207 23.21 32.91 5.11
CA GLU A 207 24.02 33.19 6.31
C GLU A 207 25.49 32.87 6.08
N GLU A 208 25.80 31.72 5.50
CA GLU A 208 27.17 31.34 5.11
C GLU A 208 27.77 32.35 4.13
N ASN A 209 27.00 32.79 3.12
CA ASN A 209 27.49 33.78 2.16
C ASN A 209 27.72 35.15 2.82
N LYS A 210 26.86 35.57 3.75
CA LYS A 210 27.08 36.79 4.54
C LYS A 210 28.31 36.66 5.45
N ALA A 211 28.54 35.49 6.03
CA ALA A 211 29.71 35.23 6.88
C ALA A 211 31.00 35.23 6.05
N LYS A 212 31.02 34.56 4.89
CA LYS A 212 32.12 34.58 3.93
C LYS A 212 32.42 36.00 3.45
N ALA A 213 31.40 36.75 3.02
CA ALA A 213 31.59 38.13 2.59
C ALA A 213 32.12 39.07 3.68
N LYS A 214 31.78 38.83 4.96
CA LYS A 214 32.37 39.57 6.09
C LYS A 214 33.82 39.17 6.34
N LEU A 215 34.12 37.87 6.24
CA LEU A 215 35.48 37.36 6.38
C LEU A 215 36.38 37.90 5.26
N ASP A 216 35.93 37.85 4.01
CA ASP A 216 36.67 38.36 2.85
C ASP A 216 36.96 39.86 2.98
N LYS A 217 35.99 40.65 3.47
CA LYS A 217 36.22 42.07 3.78
C LYS A 217 37.28 42.27 4.87
N ALA A 218 37.20 41.51 5.97
CA ALA A 218 38.18 41.59 7.04
C ALA A 218 39.58 41.18 6.58
N ILE A 219 39.69 40.18 5.70
CA ILE A 219 40.96 39.77 5.08
C ILE A 219 41.49 40.91 4.19
N SER A 220 40.65 41.49 3.31
CA SER A 220 41.09 42.61 2.46
C SER A 220 41.53 43.84 3.26
N GLU A 221 40.89 44.15 4.38
CA GLU A 221 41.30 45.26 5.25
C GLU A 221 42.63 44.99 5.97
N VAL A 222 42.94 43.73 6.28
CA VAL A 222 44.24 43.34 6.84
C VAL A 222 45.31 43.39 5.76
N ASP A 223 45.04 42.84 4.57
CA ASP A 223 45.96 42.89 3.42
C ASP A 223 46.27 44.34 3.02
N GLU A 224 45.28 45.25 3.02
CA GLU A 224 45.50 46.68 2.76
C GLU A 224 46.37 47.35 3.84
N LYS A 225 46.18 47.00 5.11
CA LYS A 225 47.00 47.51 6.22
C LYS A 225 48.42 46.99 6.14
N ASP A 226 48.61 45.72 5.83
CA ASP A 226 49.92 45.11 5.65
C ASP A 226 50.66 45.69 4.43
N LEU A 227 49.95 45.96 3.32
CA LEU A 227 50.48 46.68 2.16
C LEU A 227 50.84 48.13 2.50
N ALA A 228 50.05 48.81 3.33
CA ALA A 228 50.33 50.18 3.78
C ALA A 228 51.55 50.25 4.72
N ILE A 229 51.69 49.29 5.64
CA ILE A 229 52.85 49.16 6.53
C ILE A 229 54.12 48.86 5.71
N ASN A 230 54.05 47.93 4.76
CA ASN A 230 55.17 47.62 3.86
C ASN A 230 55.55 48.84 3.00
N ARG A 231 54.59 49.59 2.45
CA ARG A 231 54.86 50.84 1.72
C ARG A 231 55.48 51.93 2.60
N ALA A 232 55.07 52.04 3.86
CA ALA A 232 55.64 53.00 4.81
C ALA A 232 57.08 52.63 5.20
N GLN A 233 57.37 51.33 5.35
CA GLN A 233 58.74 50.83 5.56
C GLN A 233 59.63 51.03 4.32
N ASP A 234 59.10 50.78 3.12
CA ASP A 234 59.81 51.04 1.86
C ASP A 234 60.06 52.55 1.61
N ALA A 235 59.15 53.42 2.05
CA ALA A 235 59.34 54.87 1.99
C ALA A 235 60.36 55.38 3.02
N PHE A 236 60.48 54.72 4.17
CA PHE A 236 61.48 55.04 5.20
C PHE A 236 62.89 54.59 4.80
N LEU A 237 63.02 53.53 4.01
CA LEU A 237 64.29 52.98 3.54
C LEU A 237 64.82 53.63 2.24
N ARG A 238 64.08 54.57 1.63
CA ARG A 238 64.50 55.29 0.42
C ARG A 238 65.08 56.68 0.76
N PRO A 239 66.38 56.95 0.50
CA PRO A 239 66.94 58.28 0.70
C PRO A 239 66.38 59.26 -0.34
N LYS A 240 66.11 60.50 0.07
CA LYS A 240 65.87 61.65 -0.82
C LYS A 240 67.12 61.89 -1.66
N ASN A 241 67.20 61.29 -2.86
CA ASN A 241 68.03 61.76 -3.98
C ASN A 241 67.76 60.91 -5.23
N TRP A 242 66.63 61.17 -5.92
CA TRP A 242 66.37 60.63 -7.27
C TRP A 242 65.61 61.62 -8.16
N GLN A 243 65.80 62.93 -7.93
CA GLN A 243 65.53 63.95 -8.96
C GLN A 243 66.71 64.02 -9.94
N GLN A 244 66.90 62.96 -10.75
CA GLN A 244 67.69 62.96 -12.00
C GLN A 244 67.76 61.54 -12.59
N ARG A 245 66.61 60.98 -12.98
CA ARG A 245 66.59 59.87 -13.95
C ARG A 245 65.25 59.71 -14.69
N ALA A 246 64.48 60.79 -14.75
CA ALA A 246 63.36 60.92 -15.68
C ALA A 246 63.91 61.52 -16.99
N GLN A 247 64.55 60.69 -17.82
CA GLN A 247 64.77 60.90 -19.26
C GLN A 247 65.47 59.66 -19.82
N ASN A 248 64.66 58.70 -20.26
CA ASN A 248 64.94 57.54 -21.14
C ASN A 248 64.28 56.28 -20.59
N MET A 249 63.00 56.10 -20.94
CA MET A 249 62.46 54.86 -21.50
C MET A 249 60.96 55.08 -21.71
N GLU A 250 60.66 55.87 -22.73
CA GLU A 250 59.40 55.83 -23.43
C GLU A 250 59.67 54.96 -24.66
N SER A 251 59.16 53.73 -24.68
CA SER A 251 58.70 53.00 -25.88
C SER A 251 58.49 51.52 -25.56
N GLN A 252 57.32 51.02 -25.98
CA GLN A 252 56.80 49.64 -25.99
C GLN A 252 56.36 49.12 -24.62
N GLY A 253 55.11 48.72 -24.41
CA GLY A 253 54.03 48.40 -25.33
C GLY A 253 53.16 47.41 -24.57
N GLY A 254 51.91 47.78 -24.30
CA GLY A 254 50.98 46.93 -23.58
C GLY A 254 50.44 45.80 -24.46
N GLU A 255 50.09 44.70 -23.82
CA GLU A 255 48.89 43.87 -24.06
C GLU A 255 48.85 42.80 -22.97
N LEU A 256 48.01 43.01 -21.95
CA LEU A 256 46.70 42.37 -21.79
C LEU A 256 46.85 40.90 -21.33
N MET A 257 47.02 40.69 -20.02
CA MET A 257 46.82 39.38 -19.40
C MET A 257 45.33 39.20 -19.15
N GLU A 258 44.68 38.38 -19.98
CA GLU A 258 43.32 37.90 -19.76
C GLU A 258 43.25 37.14 -18.43
N VAL A 259 42.38 37.64 -17.56
CA VAL A 259 41.92 36.98 -16.36
C VAL A 259 40.78 36.07 -16.80
N ASP A 260 41.01 34.76 -16.79
CA ASP A 260 39.91 33.80 -16.87
C ASP A 260 39.54 33.26 -15.48
N GLU A 261 38.22 33.17 -15.35
CA GLU A 261 37.36 33.04 -14.18
C GLU A 261 37.30 31.59 -13.61
N PRO A 262 36.42 31.26 -12.64
CA PRO A 262 36.73 30.38 -11.54
C PRO A 262 36.47 28.89 -11.83
N LEU A 263 37.11 28.05 -11.01
CA LEU A 263 36.79 26.66 -10.83
C LEU A 263 35.30 26.45 -10.45
N GLY A 264 34.59 25.65 -11.25
CA GLY A 264 33.57 24.76 -10.72
C GLY A 264 32.19 24.80 -11.37
N MET A 265 32.05 24.28 -12.59
CA MET A 265 30.82 23.61 -13.05
C MET A 265 31.15 22.63 -14.18
N ASP A 266 31.43 21.36 -13.84
CA ASP A 266 31.04 20.21 -14.66
C ASP A 266 31.33 18.90 -13.94
N ASP A 267 30.42 18.50 -13.04
CA ASP A 267 30.45 17.18 -12.40
C ASP A 267 29.08 16.47 -12.46
N GLN A 268 28.18 16.92 -13.35
CA GLN A 268 26.85 16.31 -13.55
C GLN A 268 26.67 15.53 -14.86
N GLN A 269 27.62 15.57 -15.80
CA GLN A 269 27.50 14.81 -17.05
C GLN A 269 28.18 13.43 -17.04
N MET A 270 29.10 13.13 -16.12
CA MET A 270 29.73 11.79 -16.06
C MET A 270 28.92 10.71 -15.32
N ARG A 271 27.80 11.03 -14.68
CA ARG A 271 26.98 10.02 -13.95
C ARG A 271 25.81 9.43 -14.74
N ARG A 272 25.61 9.79 -16.01
CA ARG A 272 24.46 9.31 -16.81
C ARG A 272 24.76 8.25 -17.87
N SER A 273 26.02 7.83 -18.08
CA SER A 273 26.34 6.84 -19.12
C SER A 273 26.47 5.38 -18.66
N LYS A 274 26.23 5.05 -17.39
CA LYS A 274 26.21 3.65 -16.91
C LYS A 274 24.85 3.27 -16.33
N ARG A 275 23.88 3.02 -17.22
CA ARG A 275 22.74 2.09 -17.02
C ARG A 275 22.00 1.91 -18.35
N LYS A 276 22.56 1.05 -19.20
CA LYS A 276 21.84 0.29 -20.22
C LYS A 276 22.43 -1.11 -20.23
N TRP A 277 21.84 -1.99 -19.43
CA TRP A 277 21.66 -3.43 -19.63
C TRP A 277 20.36 -3.76 -18.90
#